data_AF-A0A0D8XXS5-F1
#
_entry.id   AF-A0A0D8XXS5-F1
#
_cell.length_a   1.000
_cell.length_b   1.000
_cell.length_c   1.000
_cell.angle_alpha   90.00
_cell.angle_beta   90.00
_cell.angle_gamma   90.00
#
_symmetry.space_group_name_H-M   'P 1'
#
loop_
_entity.id
_entity.type
_entity.pdbx_description
1 polymer ?
#
loop_
_entity_poly.entity_id
_entity_poly.type
_entity_poly.pdbx_seq_one_letter_code
_entity_poly.pdbx_strand_id
1 'polypeptide(L)'
;MDEDDDLFGSDLDDDEKRDKGSPEDKKFFFRKELRSMLYGFGDDKVPYDKTLETLEAIVLDYIKELCERALNVGKPDRIALEDIHYLIRRDPKKFARVKDLLSMSEELKKARKQFDDVKQL
;
A
#
# COMPACT_ATOMS: atom_id res chain seq x y z
N MET A 1 4.05 -32.20 20.68
CA MET A 1 3.37 -31.86 19.42
C MET A 1 3.68 -30.40 19.24
N ASP A 2 4.70 -30.15 18.44
CA ASP A 2 5.24 -28.83 18.18
C ASP A 2 4.31 -28.15 17.18
N GLU A 3 3.56 -27.16 17.64
CA GLU A 3 2.83 -26.21 16.79
C GLU A 3 3.58 -24.89 16.90
N ASP A 4 4.72 -24.83 16.20
CA ASP A 4 5.25 -23.57 15.71
C ASP A 4 4.24 -23.04 14.69
N ASP A 5 3.26 -22.26 15.17
CA ASP A 5 2.40 -21.42 14.33
C ASP A 5 3.30 -20.36 13.68
N ASP A 6 3.80 -20.67 12.49
CA ASP A 6 4.48 -19.76 11.58
C ASP A 6 3.54 -18.58 11.22
N LEU A 7 3.49 -17.58 12.10
CA LEU A 7 2.65 -16.38 12.02
C LEU A 7 2.92 -15.53 10.77
N PHE A 8 3.98 -15.84 10.02
CA PHE A 8 4.39 -15.18 8.78
C PHE A 8 4.77 -16.18 7.66
N GLY A 9 4.33 -17.43 7.77
CA GLY A 9 4.65 -18.50 6.81
C GLY A 9 4.06 -18.24 5.42
N SER A 10 4.95 -17.97 4.46
CA SER A 10 4.80 -18.19 3.01
C SER A 10 3.96 -17.22 2.15
N ASP A 11 4.04 -15.90 2.36
CA ASP A 11 3.56 -14.94 1.34
C ASP A 11 4.68 -14.39 0.42
N LEU A 12 5.93 -14.83 0.62
CA LEU A 12 7.08 -14.45 -0.21
C LEU A 12 7.25 -15.35 -1.46
N ASP A 13 6.59 -16.51 -1.52
CA ASP A 13 6.75 -17.49 -2.62
C ASP A 13 5.65 -17.41 -3.69
N ASP A 14 4.72 -16.45 -3.60
CA ASP A 14 3.61 -16.32 -4.55
C ASP A 14 3.87 -15.31 -5.68
N ASP A 15 5.03 -14.65 -5.67
CA ASP A 15 5.41 -13.65 -6.69
C ASP A 15 5.88 -14.29 -8.02
N GLU A 16 6.21 -15.59 -8.02
CA GLU A 16 6.70 -16.32 -9.20
C GLU A 16 5.60 -16.89 -10.13
N LYS A 17 4.31 -16.84 -9.75
CA LYS A 17 3.19 -17.34 -10.59
C LYS A 17 2.39 -16.22 -11.25
N ARG A 18 3.06 -15.21 -11.79
CA ARG A 18 2.43 -14.28 -12.74
C ARG A 18 2.43 -14.86 -14.15
N ASP A 19 1.63 -15.88 -14.42
CA ASP A 19 1.12 -16.11 -15.77
C ASP A 19 -0.17 -16.93 -15.79
N LYS A 20 -1.17 -16.41 -16.53
CA LYS A 20 -2.54 -16.92 -16.79
C LYS A 20 -3.61 -16.61 -15.74
N GLY A 21 -3.76 -15.34 -15.36
CA GLY A 21 -4.99 -14.86 -14.72
C GLY A 21 -6.20 -14.94 -15.68
N SER A 22 -7.34 -15.38 -15.15
CA SER A 22 -8.66 -15.32 -15.78
C SER A 22 -8.95 -13.88 -16.27
N PRO A 23 -9.80 -13.65 -17.30
CA PRO A 23 -10.27 -12.31 -17.62
C PRO A 23 -10.85 -11.56 -16.40
N GLU A 24 -11.33 -12.29 -15.41
CA GLU A 24 -11.83 -11.77 -14.13
C GLU A 24 -10.71 -11.27 -13.21
N ASP A 25 -9.51 -11.85 -13.26
CA ASP A 25 -8.35 -11.40 -12.47
C ASP A 25 -7.81 -10.06 -12.97
N LYS A 26 -8.06 -9.71 -14.24
CA LYS A 26 -7.78 -8.36 -14.77
C LYS A 26 -8.72 -7.28 -14.21
N LYS A 27 -9.82 -7.67 -13.55
CA LYS A 27 -10.80 -6.74 -12.97
C LYS A 27 -10.36 -6.19 -11.62
N PHE A 28 -9.47 -6.89 -10.90
CA PHE A 28 -9.11 -6.58 -9.52
C PHE A 28 -7.61 -6.30 -9.40
N PHE A 29 -7.26 -5.10 -8.93
CA PHE A 29 -5.89 -4.61 -8.74
C PHE A 29 -5.33 -4.92 -7.35
N PHE A 30 -6.19 -4.85 -6.31
CA PHE A 30 -5.73 -4.86 -4.90
C PHE A 30 -6.31 -6.01 -4.06
N ARG A 31 -6.83 -7.05 -4.71
CA ARG A 31 -7.63 -8.06 -4.01
C ARG A 31 -6.85 -8.85 -2.95
N LYS A 32 -5.58 -9.17 -3.23
CA LYS A 32 -4.71 -9.89 -2.29
C LYS A 32 -4.39 -9.01 -1.08
N GLU A 33 -4.01 -7.76 -1.33
CA GLU A 33 -3.61 -6.79 -0.31
C GLU A 33 -4.80 -6.39 0.57
N LEU A 34 -5.99 -6.19 -0.02
CA LEU A 34 -7.22 -5.86 0.71
C LEU A 34 -7.66 -7.00 1.62
N ARG A 35 -7.46 -8.27 1.23
CA ARG A 35 -7.71 -9.42 2.10
C ARG A 35 -6.84 -9.38 3.36
N SER A 36 -5.53 -9.24 3.19
CA SER A 36 -4.59 -9.16 4.32
C SER A 36 -4.86 -7.93 5.19
N MET A 37 -5.25 -6.81 4.58
CA MET A 37 -5.60 -5.60 5.30
C MET A 37 -6.88 -5.78 6.14
N LEU A 38 -7.95 -6.34 5.58
CA LEU A 38 -9.21 -6.60 6.29
C LEU A 38 -8.99 -7.50 7.50
N TYR A 39 -8.25 -8.59 7.34
CA TYR A 39 -7.87 -9.45 8.46
C TYR A 39 -7.08 -8.69 9.53
N GLY A 40 -6.14 -7.83 9.12
CA GLY A 40 -5.40 -6.95 10.04
C GLY A 40 -6.27 -5.92 10.78
N PHE A 41 -7.45 -5.60 10.26
CA PHE A 41 -8.47 -4.78 10.92
C PHE A 41 -9.49 -5.59 11.74
N GLY A 42 -9.32 -6.92 11.82
CA GLY A 42 -10.16 -7.82 12.62
C GLY A 42 -11.31 -8.48 11.86
N ASP A 43 -11.33 -8.42 10.54
CA ASP A 43 -12.26 -9.20 9.70
C ASP A 43 -11.82 -10.68 9.61
N ASP A 44 -12.61 -11.50 8.92
CA ASP A 44 -12.28 -12.91 8.66
C ASP A 44 -11.02 -13.05 7.77
N LYS A 45 -10.29 -14.15 7.95
CA LYS A 45 -9.15 -14.52 7.09
C LYS A 45 -9.58 -14.69 5.63
N VAL A 46 -10.82 -15.14 5.42
CA VAL A 46 -11.46 -15.28 4.10
C VAL A 46 -12.72 -14.43 4.07
N PRO A 47 -12.60 -13.11 3.83
CA PRO A 47 -13.74 -12.21 3.73
C PRO A 47 -14.54 -12.47 2.44
N TYR A 48 -15.80 -12.05 2.41
CA TYR A 48 -16.65 -12.22 1.24
C TYR A 48 -16.10 -11.48 0.01
N ASP A 49 -16.17 -12.14 -1.14
CA ASP A 49 -15.74 -11.58 -2.43
C ASP A 49 -16.43 -10.25 -2.76
N LYS A 50 -17.71 -10.13 -2.39
CA LYS A 50 -18.48 -8.90 -2.58
C LYS A 50 -18.01 -7.74 -1.68
N THR A 51 -17.51 -8.06 -0.48
CA THR A 51 -16.87 -7.07 0.41
C THR A 51 -15.60 -6.55 -0.22
N LEU A 52 -14.75 -7.45 -0.74
CA LEU A 52 -13.51 -7.09 -1.43
C LEU A 52 -13.78 -6.21 -2.67
N GLU A 53 -14.73 -6.61 -3.53
CA GLU A 53 -15.10 -5.84 -4.72
C GLU A 53 -15.64 -4.45 -4.37
N THR A 54 -16.48 -4.35 -3.34
CA THR A 54 -17.04 -3.07 -2.88
C THR A 54 -15.94 -2.18 -2.29
N LEU A 55 -15.08 -2.73 -1.45
CA LEU A 55 -13.99 -2.00 -0.82
C LEU A 55 -13.00 -1.48 -1.87
N GLU A 56 -12.68 -2.30 -2.85
CA GLU A 56 -11.80 -1.91 -3.95
C GLU A 56 -12.38 -0.75 -4.76
N ALA A 57 -13.67 -0.79 -5.09
CA ALA A 57 -14.34 0.33 -5.77
C ALA A 57 -14.25 1.63 -4.94
N ILE A 58 -14.50 1.56 -3.63
CA ILE A 58 -14.38 2.71 -2.71
C ILE A 58 -12.95 3.26 -2.68
N VAL A 59 -11.94 2.39 -2.66
CA VAL A 59 -10.53 2.78 -2.64
C VAL A 59 -10.13 3.46 -3.95
N LEU A 60 -10.54 2.91 -5.09
CA LEU A 60 -10.26 3.49 -6.41
C LEU A 60 -10.88 4.89 -6.55
N ASP A 61 -12.14 5.04 -6.13
CA ASP A 61 -12.83 6.33 -6.15
C ASP A 61 -12.13 7.34 -5.22
N TYR A 62 -11.73 6.91 -4.02
CA TYR A 62 -10.99 7.75 -3.09
C TYR A 62 -9.65 8.24 -3.66
N ILE A 63 -8.87 7.35 -4.29
CA ILE A 63 -7.59 7.70 -4.91
C ILE A 63 -7.82 8.70 -6.05
N LYS A 64 -8.82 8.45 -6.89
CA LYS A 64 -9.18 9.34 -7.99
C LYS A 64 -9.55 10.74 -7.48
N GLU A 65 -10.46 10.84 -6.51
CA GLU A 65 -10.88 12.12 -5.93
C GLU A 65 -9.72 12.85 -5.25
N LEU A 66 -8.82 12.11 -4.58
CA LEU A 66 -7.63 12.69 -3.96
C LEU A 66 -6.69 13.28 -5.02
N CYS A 67 -6.44 12.58 -6.12
CA CYS A 67 -5.62 13.04 -7.23
C CYS A 67 -6.22 14.26 -7.93
N GLU A 68 -7.53 14.26 -8.18
CA GLU A 68 -8.25 15.41 -8.75
C GLU A 68 -8.15 16.64 -7.85
N ARG A 69 -8.31 16.47 -6.53
CA ARG A 69 -8.10 17.56 -5.57
C ARG A 69 -6.65 18.04 -5.54
N ALA A 70 -5.68 17.13 -5.68
CA ALA A 70 -4.25 17.49 -5.68
C ALA A 70 -3.88 18.32 -6.91
N LEU A 71 -4.40 17.95 -8.09
CA LEU A 71 -4.24 18.73 -9.32
C LEU A 71 -4.79 20.16 -9.20
N ASN A 72 -5.89 20.35 -8.47
CA ASN A 72 -6.50 21.66 -8.26
C ASN A 72 -5.74 22.55 -7.25
N VAL A 73 -4.90 21.97 -6.39
CA VAL A 73 -4.08 22.70 -5.42
C VAL A 73 -2.70 23.03 -6.00
N GLY A 74 -2.11 22.08 -6.74
CA GLY A 74 -0.76 22.15 -7.27
C GLY A 74 -0.64 22.89 -8.61
N LYS A 75 0.42 22.59 -9.34
CA LYS A 75 0.59 23.10 -10.70
C LYS A 75 -0.33 22.35 -11.66
N PRO A 76 -0.90 23.04 -12.67
CA PRO A 76 -1.60 22.34 -13.75
C PRO A 76 -0.66 21.29 -14.37
N ASP A 77 -1.22 20.12 -14.68
CA ASP A 77 -0.58 18.97 -15.33
C ASP A 77 0.40 18.11 -14.50
N ARG A 78 0.72 18.46 -13.25
CA ARG A 78 1.60 17.62 -12.41
C ARG A 78 1.19 17.60 -10.95
N ILE A 79 1.05 16.39 -10.42
CA ILE A 79 0.88 16.13 -8.98
C ILE A 79 2.26 15.97 -8.34
N ALA A 80 2.53 16.77 -7.30
CA ALA A 80 3.70 16.64 -6.45
C ALA A 80 3.32 16.01 -5.09
N LEU A 81 4.31 15.50 -4.35
CA LEU A 81 4.08 14.90 -3.04
C LEU A 81 3.56 15.95 -2.04
N GLU A 82 4.04 17.17 -2.19
CA GLU A 82 3.67 18.33 -1.38
C GLU A 82 2.17 18.66 -1.51
N ASP A 83 1.57 18.43 -2.68
CA ASP A 83 0.15 18.69 -2.93
C ASP A 83 -0.72 17.71 -2.14
N ILE A 84 -0.36 16.43 -2.15
CA ILE A 84 -1.04 15.38 -1.36
C ILE A 84 -0.85 15.64 0.13
N HIS A 85 0.37 15.98 0.55
CA HIS A 85 0.69 16.31 1.94
C HIS A 85 -0.12 17.52 2.44
N TYR A 86 -0.31 18.53 1.59
CA TYR A 86 -1.14 19.68 1.88
C TYR A 86 -2.61 19.31 2.07
N LEU A 87 -3.17 18.41 1.25
CA LEU A 87 -4.57 17.99 1.37
C LEU A 87 -4.87 17.26 2.69
N ILE A 88 -3.93 16.42 3.15
CA ILE A 88 -4.13 15.61 4.36
C ILE A 88 -3.87 16.38 5.66
N ARG A 89 -3.38 17.64 5.61
CA ARG A 89 -2.97 18.44 6.78
C ARG A 89 -4.06 18.63 7.84
N ARG A 90 -5.33 18.47 7.47
CA ARG A 90 -6.48 18.62 8.38
C ARG A 90 -6.74 17.36 9.20
N ASP A 91 -6.23 16.20 8.77
CA ASP A 91 -6.34 14.94 9.51
C ASP A 91 -5.05 14.70 10.29
N PRO A 92 -5.01 14.98 11.60
CA PRO A 92 -3.77 14.91 12.37
C PRO A 92 -3.20 13.49 12.44
N LYS A 93 -4.05 12.45 12.38
CA LYS A 93 -3.60 11.06 12.42
C LYS A 93 -2.92 10.66 11.12
N LYS A 94 -3.54 10.96 9.97
CA LYS A 94 -2.94 10.68 8.66
C LYS A 94 -1.67 11.52 8.44
N PHE A 95 -1.69 12.78 8.83
CA PHE A 95 -0.56 13.69 8.68
C PHE A 95 0.67 13.20 9.48
N ALA A 96 0.49 12.85 10.75
CA ALA A 96 1.56 12.30 11.58
C ALA A 96 2.12 11.00 10.98
N ARG A 97 1.23 10.07 10.60
CA ARG A 97 1.63 8.79 10.01
C ARG A 97 2.45 8.97 8.73
N VAL A 98 2.07 9.89 7.84
CA VAL A 98 2.83 10.15 6.60
C VAL A 98 4.23 10.69 6.91
N LYS A 99 4.34 11.60 7.89
CA LYS A 99 5.64 12.12 8.33
C LYS A 99 6.55 11.00 8.86
N ASP A 100 6.02 10.11 9.69
CA ASP A 100 6.79 8.99 10.25
C ASP A 100 7.26 8.02 9.16
N LEU A 101 6.38 7.67 8.21
CA LEU A 101 6.71 6.79 7.08
C LEU A 101 7.79 7.37 6.17
N LEU A 102 7.73 8.68 5.89
CA LEU A 102 8.76 9.35 5.10
C LEU A 102 10.11 9.37 5.82
N SER A 103 10.12 9.68 7.12
CA SER A 103 11.34 9.66 7.95
C SER A 103 11.99 8.27 7.93
N MET A 104 11.20 7.22 8.17
CA MET A 104 11.69 5.84 8.18
C MET A 104 12.20 5.42 6.79
N SER A 105 11.52 5.83 5.72
CA SER A 105 11.99 5.56 4.36
C SER A 105 13.35 6.22 4.07
N GLU A 106 13.57 7.44 4.55
CA GLU A 106 14.86 8.12 4.40
C GLU A 106 15.97 7.44 5.19
N GLU A 107 15.68 7.00 6.42
CA GLU A 107 16.62 6.25 7.25
C GLU A 107 17.04 4.94 6.60
N LEU A 108 16.07 4.18 6.07
CA LEU A 108 16.34 2.94 5.34
C LEU A 108 17.18 3.18 4.08
N LYS A 109 16.91 4.27 3.34
CA LYS A 109 17.72 4.65 2.16
C LYS A 109 19.16 5.00 2.55
N LYS A 110 19.36 5.74 3.65
CA LYS A 110 20.69 6.09 4.16
C LYS A 110 21.46 4.84 4.58
N ALA A 111 20.81 3.95 5.33
CA ALA A 111 21.41 2.70 5.78
C ALA A 111 21.86 1.83 4.58
N ARG A 112 20.97 1.63 3.58
CA ARG A 112 21.31 0.86 2.37
C ARG A 112 22.52 1.42 1.63
N LYS A 113 22.58 2.75 1.47
CA LYS A 113 23.72 3.41 0.82
C LYS A 113 25.04 3.14 1.55
N GLN A 114 25.04 3.17 2.87
CA GLN A 114 26.25 2.87 3.66
C GLN A 114 26.75 1.42 3.47
N PHE A 115 25.86 0.46 3.23
CA PHE A 115 26.27 -0.93 2.95
C PHE A 115 26.77 -1.13 1.51
N ASP A 116 26.19 -0.41 0.54
CA ASP A 116 26.63 -0.49 -0.85
C ASP A 116 28.02 0.14 -1.05
N ASP A 117 28.30 1.25 -0.36
CA ASP A 117 29.62 1.92 -0.39
C ASP A 117 30.71 1.03 0.25
N VAL A 118 30.37 0.19 1.24
CA VAL A 118 31.29 -0.78 1.88
C VAL A 118 31.55 -2.00 0.99
N LYS A 119 30.61 -2.37 0.11
CA LYS A 119 30.74 -3.52 -0.81
C LYS A 119 31.63 -3.22 -2.03
N GLN A 120 31.91 -1.95 -2.30
CA GLN A 120 32.75 -1.49 -3.40
C GLN A 120 34.22 -1.24 -2.99
N LEU A 121 34.55 -1.45 -1.70
CA LEU A 121 35.90 -1.45 -1.14
C LEU A 121 36.40 -2.89 -0.99
#